data_AF-A0AAD4Z7F1-F1
#
_entry.id   AF-A0AAD4Z7F1-F1
#
_cell.length_a   1.000
_cell.length_b   1.000
_cell.length_c   1.000
_cell.angle_alpha   90.00
_cell.angle_beta   90.00
_cell.angle_gamma   90.00
#
_symmetry.space_group_name_H-M   'P 1'
#
loop_
_entity.id
_entity.type
_entity.pdbx_description
1 polymer ?
#
loop_
_entity_poly.entity_id
_entity_poly.type
_entity_poly.pdbx_seq_one_letter_code
_entity_poly.pdbx_strand_id
1 'polypeptide(L)'
;MVEKLKDCQGSLQRWNKDSVGGLFATMGSCGFDDILEAVQLVVTREMNARLLLHFRRKELEKALGQMFPTKSPGMDGMPALFYQKYWRVVGDDVTDLCLNILNGRDSVQTINHTLLTLIPKTKCPAQVTEYRPINLCTVLYKIISKTLVNRMKQIVPAIISNY
;
A
#
# COMPACT_ATOMS: atom_id res chain seq x y z
N MET A 1 -13.35 -11.43 0.17
CA MET A 1 -13.85 -12.81 0.01
C MET A 1 -12.65 -13.72 0.05
N VAL A 2 -12.51 -14.56 1.08
CA VAL A 2 -11.38 -15.51 1.22
C VAL A 2 -11.81 -16.82 0.57
N GLU A 3 -11.24 -17.16 -0.58
CA GLU A 3 -11.44 -18.48 -1.16
C GLU A 3 -10.59 -19.51 -0.39
N LYS A 4 -11.27 -20.56 0.08
CA LYS A 4 -10.71 -21.66 0.87
C LYS A 4 -10.07 -22.68 -0.07
N LEU A 5 -8.79 -22.98 0.12
CA LEU A 5 -8.15 -24.13 -0.51
C LEU A 5 -8.46 -25.40 0.30
N LYS A 6 -8.86 -26.48 -0.39
CA LYS A 6 -8.97 -27.83 0.18
C LYS A 6 -7.63 -28.56 -0.05
N ASP A 7 -7.21 -29.36 0.92
CA ASP A 7 -6.07 -30.27 0.79
C ASP A 7 -6.46 -31.54 -0.02
N CYS A 8 -5.46 -32.32 -0.43
CA CYS A 8 -5.66 -33.54 -1.24
C CYS A 8 -6.39 -34.68 -0.51
N GLN A 9 -6.76 -34.49 0.77
CA GLN A 9 -7.55 -35.44 1.56
C GLN A 9 -8.94 -34.90 1.94
N GLY A 10 -9.31 -33.69 1.51
CA GLY A 10 -10.63 -33.11 1.73
C GLY A 10 -10.88 -32.56 3.14
N SER A 11 -9.84 -32.43 3.97
CA SER A 11 -9.93 -31.84 5.30
C SER A 11 -9.78 -30.31 5.27
N LEU A 12 -10.68 -29.62 5.99
CA LEU A 12 -10.65 -28.17 6.17
C LEU A 12 -9.59 -27.79 7.20
N GLN A 13 -8.43 -27.30 6.77
CA GLN A 13 -7.51 -26.61 7.69
C GLN A 13 -7.97 -25.16 7.90
N ARG A 14 -8.55 -24.90 9.07
CA ARG A 14 -8.89 -23.56 9.55
C ARG A 14 -7.61 -22.93 10.11
N TRP A 15 -7.05 -21.96 9.41
CA TRP A 15 -6.00 -21.11 9.98
C TRP A 15 -6.61 -20.33 11.15
N ASN A 16 -6.19 -20.67 12.36
CA ASN A 16 -6.64 -19.99 13.56
C ASN A 16 -5.94 -18.62 13.62
N LYS A 17 -6.72 -17.53 13.65
CA LYS A 17 -6.18 -16.15 13.76
C LYS A 17 -5.37 -15.94 15.06
N ASP A 18 -5.56 -16.80 16.04
CA ASP A 18 -5.05 -16.65 17.39
C ASP A 18 -3.55 -16.95 17.50
N SER A 19 -2.96 -17.71 16.57
CA SER A 19 -1.54 -18.09 16.62
C SER A 19 -0.56 -17.00 16.18
N VAL A 20 -1.06 -15.89 15.62
CA VAL A 20 -0.22 -14.78 15.13
C VAL A 20 -0.37 -13.51 15.99
N GLY A 21 -1.38 -13.45 16.85
CA GLY A 21 -1.70 -12.26 17.65
C GLY A 21 -0.60 -11.89 18.67
N GLY A 22 0.05 -12.89 19.27
CA GLY A 22 1.14 -12.66 20.23
C GLY A 22 2.51 -12.39 19.59
N LEU A 23 2.70 -12.72 18.31
CA LEU A 23 4.01 -12.62 17.65
C LEU A 23 4.42 -11.16 17.36
N PHE A 24 3.44 -10.27 17.27
CA PHE A 24 3.62 -8.82 17.06
C PHE A 24 3.17 -7.99 18.26
N ALA A 25 2.83 -8.62 19.38
CA ALA A 25 2.56 -7.90 20.61
C ALA A 25 3.87 -7.27 21.09
N THR A 26 3.90 -5.95 21.25
CA THR A 26 5.04 -5.23 21.79
C THR A 26 5.28 -5.72 23.22
N MET A 27 6.32 -6.53 23.43
CA MET A 27 6.89 -6.68 24.76
C MET A 27 7.43 -5.30 25.13
N GLY A 28 6.78 -4.63 26.08
CA GLY A 28 7.19 -3.30 26.53
C GLY A 28 8.59 -3.34 27.12
N SER A 29 9.61 -3.14 26.30
CA SER A 29 10.94 -2.77 26.77
C SER A 29 10.94 -1.27 27.03
N CYS A 30 10.91 -0.91 28.31
CA CYS A 30 11.26 0.42 28.78
C CYS A 30 12.79 0.59 28.71
N GLY A 31 13.28 1.72 28.16
CA GLY A 31 14.72 2.03 28.12
C GLY A 31 15.31 2.29 26.72
N PHE A 32 14.54 2.84 25.78
CA PHE A 32 15.09 3.27 24.49
C PHE A 32 15.55 4.74 24.48
N ASP A 33 15.28 5.52 25.53
CA ASP A 33 15.57 6.96 25.52
C ASP A 33 17.08 7.24 25.37
N ASP A 34 17.94 6.53 26.09
CA ASP A 34 19.41 6.64 25.98
C ASP A 34 19.92 6.27 24.56
N ILE A 35 19.24 5.32 23.90
CA ILE A 35 19.59 4.87 22.55
C ILE A 35 19.12 5.91 21.52
N LEU A 36 17.95 6.51 21.72
CA LEU A 36 17.40 7.52 20.83
C LEU A 36 18.19 8.83 20.90
N GLU A 37 18.76 9.19 22.05
CA GLU A 37 19.67 10.34 22.17
C GLU A 37 20.99 10.14 21.40
N ALA A 38 21.46 8.90 21.25
CA ALA A 38 22.64 8.58 20.46
C ALA A 38 22.39 8.58 18.93
N VAL A 39 21.12 8.56 18.49
CA VAL A 39 20.77 8.57 17.07
C VAL A 39 20.82 10.00 16.54
N GLN A 40 21.65 10.23 15.51
CA GLN A 40 21.67 11.53 14.83
C GLN A 40 20.31 11.83 14.21
N LEU A 41 19.76 12.99 14.55
CA LEU A 41 18.50 13.47 14.00
C LEU A 41 18.71 13.93 12.55
N VAL A 42 18.33 13.08 11.59
CA VAL A 42 18.45 13.36 10.15
C VAL A 42 17.25 14.13 9.60
N VAL A 43 16.06 13.93 10.18
CA VAL A 43 14.82 14.59 9.74
C VAL A 43 14.67 15.92 10.45
N THR A 44 14.92 17.03 9.73
CA THR A 44 14.77 18.37 10.31
C THR A 44 13.31 18.71 10.60
N ARG A 45 13.08 19.76 11.41
CA ARG A 45 11.72 20.25 11.70
C ARG A 45 10.98 20.68 10.44
N GLU A 46 11.69 21.29 9.49
CA GLU A 46 11.13 21.73 8.20
C GLU A 46 10.74 20.54 7.31
N MET A 47 11.56 19.48 7.30
CA MET A 47 11.24 18.23 6.60
C MET A 47 9.97 17.61 7.19
N ASN A 48 9.89 17.51 8.52
CA ASN A 48 8.72 16.96 9.20
C ASN A 48 7.47 17.81 8.95
N ALA A 49 7.57 19.14 9.08
CA ALA A 49 6.47 20.06 8.81
C ALA A 49 5.93 19.89 7.38
N ARG A 50 6.80 19.69 6.39
CA ARG A 50 6.39 19.43 5.00
C ARG A 50 5.65 18.10 4.82
N LEU A 51 6.05 17.05 5.54
CA LEU A 51 5.36 15.74 5.45
C LEU A 51 3.95 15.80 6.03
N LEU A 52 3.78 16.57 7.10
CA LEU A 52 2.53 16.75 7.85
C LEU A 52 1.54 17.71 7.19
N LEU A 53 1.91 18.37 6.09
CA LEU A 53 0.98 19.22 5.34
C LEU A 53 -0.22 18.42 4.83
N HIS A 54 -1.35 19.09 4.65
CA HIS A 54 -2.53 18.46 4.04
C HIS A 54 -2.24 18.04 2.59
N PHE A 55 -2.76 16.88 2.20
CA PHE A 55 -2.74 16.43 0.81
C PHE A 55 -3.70 17.23 -0.05
N ARG A 56 -3.28 17.51 -1.30
CA ARG A 56 -4.05 18.32 -2.26
C ARG A 56 -4.32 17.55 -3.54
N ARG A 57 -5.41 17.90 -4.25
CA ARG A 57 -5.80 17.34 -5.56
C ARG A 57 -4.62 17.24 -6.54
N LYS A 58 -3.81 18.29 -6.64
CA LYS A 58 -2.65 18.34 -7.53
C LYS A 58 -1.64 17.20 -7.30
N GLU A 59 -1.49 16.74 -6.06
CA GLU A 59 -0.60 15.62 -5.75
C GLU A 59 -1.18 14.29 -6.24
N LEU A 60 -2.51 14.12 -6.18
CA LEU A 60 -3.22 12.97 -6.70
C LEU A 60 -3.17 12.92 -8.24
N GLU A 61 -3.41 14.05 -8.90
CA GLU A 61 -3.33 14.16 -10.36
C GLU A 61 -1.92 13.85 -10.85
N LYS A 62 -0.90 14.37 -10.16
CA LYS A 62 0.49 14.02 -10.43
C LYS A 62 0.75 12.53 -10.22
N ALA A 63 0.22 11.94 -9.15
CA ALA A 63 0.39 10.52 -8.87
C ALA A 63 -0.26 9.66 -9.98
N LEU A 64 -1.47 9.99 -10.41
CA LEU A 64 -2.19 9.32 -11.48
C LEU A 64 -1.47 9.46 -12.83
N GLY A 65 -0.96 10.65 -13.16
CA GLY A 65 -0.21 10.90 -14.38
C GLY A 65 1.11 10.13 -14.47
N GLN A 66 1.69 9.74 -13.33
CA GLN A 66 2.90 8.91 -13.26
C GLN A 66 2.61 7.40 -13.36
N MET A 67 1.36 6.99 -13.43
CA MET A 67 1.00 5.58 -13.54
C MET A 67 1.02 5.11 -14.98
N PHE A 68 1.53 3.90 -15.18
CA PHE A 68 1.43 3.22 -16.47
C PHE A 68 -0.04 2.89 -16.77
N PRO A 69 -0.60 3.32 -17.92
CA PRO A 69 -2.04 3.25 -18.16
C PRO A 69 -2.63 1.84 -18.20
N THR A 70 -1.86 0.87 -18.70
CA THR A 70 -2.32 -0.49 -19.06
C THR A 70 -1.89 -1.58 -18.06
N LYS A 71 -1.49 -1.20 -16.84
CA LYS A 71 -1.21 -2.18 -15.78
C LYS A 71 -2.48 -2.92 -15.36
N SER A 72 -2.32 -4.14 -14.86
CA SER A 72 -3.43 -4.98 -14.40
C SER A 72 -4.32 -4.24 -13.40
N PRO A 73 -5.66 -4.26 -13.62
CA PRO A 73 -6.62 -3.65 -12.71
C PRO A 73 -6.75 -4.44 -11.41
N GLY A 74 -7.45 -3.87 -10.42
CA GLY A 74 -7.84 -4.57 -9.21
C GLY A 74 -9.10 -5.41 -9.45
N MET A 75 -9.79 -5.78 -8.36
CA MET A 75 -11.09 -6.47 -8.42
C MET A 75 -12.17 -5.67 -9.16
N ASP A 76 -12.01 -4.35 -9.26
CA ASP A 76 -12.91 -3.44 -9.97
C ASP A 76 -12.80 -3.52 -11.50
N GLY A 77 -11.75 -4.16 -12.03
CA GLY A 77 -11.52 -4.23 -13.47
C GLY A 77 -11.11 -2.90 -14.11
N MET A 78 -10.90 -1.83 -13.33
CA MET A 78 -10.63 -0.49 -13.85
C MET A 78 -9.12 -0.21 -13.88
N PRO A 79 -8.49 -0.10 -15.06
CA PRO A 79 -7.07 0.24 -15.18
C PRO A 79 -6.82 1.75 -14.96
N ALA A 80 -5.57 2.15 -14.76
CA ALA A 80 -5.22 3.57 -14.60
C ALA A 80 -5.64 4.43 -15.81
N LEU A 81 -5.63 3.84 -17.02
CA LEU A 81 -6.11 4.49 -18.24
C LEU A 81 -7.55 5.01 -18.13
N PHE A 82 -8.44 4.28 -17.43
CA PHE A 82 -9.82 4.71 -17.22
C PHE A 82 -9.86 6.05 -16.49
N TYR A 83 -9.17 6.13 -15.35
CA TYR A 83 -9.12 7.33 -14.53
C TYR A 83 -8.41 8.49 -15.25
N GLN A 84 -7.35 8.21 -16.01
CA GLN A 84 -6.65 9.22 -16.80
C GLN A 84 -7.54 9.80 -17.91
N LYS A 85 -8.31 8.95 -18.59
CA LYS A 85 -9.17 9.37 -19.72
C LYS A 85 -10.45 10.07 -19.25
N TYR A 86 -11.07 9.57 -18.20
CA TYR A 86 -12.37 10.05 -17.71
C TYR A 86 -12.26 10.91 -16.45
N TRP A 87 -11.08 11.48 -16.16
CA TRP A 87 -10.84 12.31 -14.97
C TRP A 87 -11.84 13.47 -14.82
N ARG A 88 -12.32 14.04 -15.94
CA ARG A 88 -13.36 15.08 -15.91
C ARG A 88 -14.70 14.62 -15.33
N VAL A 89 -14.97 13.32 -15.36
CA VAL A 89 -16.24 12.73 -14.89
C VAL A 89 -16.07 12.16 -13.48
N VAL A 90 -15.00 11.39 -13.24
CA VAL A 90 -14.81 10.67 -11.96
C VAL A 90 -13.82 11.36 -11.02
N GLY A 91 -13.13 12.40 -11.46
CA GLY A 91 -11.99 12.98 -10.75
C GLY A 91 -12.36 13.68 -9.44
N ASP A 92 -13.55 14.26 -9.35
CA ASP A 92 -14.03 14.88 -8.12
C ASP A 92 -14.27 13.82 -7.04
N ASP A 93 -15.07 12.79 -7.33
CA ASP A 93 -15.34 11.68 -6.40
C ASP A 93 -14.06 10.96 -5.98
N VAL A 94 -13.16 10.68 -6.93
CA VAL A 94 -11.88 10.03 -6.65
C VAL A 94 -10.99 10.93 -5.78
N THR A 95 -10.97 12.24 -6.06
CA THR A 95 -10.21 13.19 -5.23
C THR A 95 -10.74 13.18 -3.80
N ASP A 96 -12.05 13.31 -3.62
CA ASP A 96 -12.65 13.46 -2.30
C ASP A 96 -12.41 12.22 -1.45
N LEU A 97 -12.62 11.03 -2.02
CA LEU A 97 -12.29 9.76 -1.38
C LEU A 97 -10.81 9.68 -0.99
N CYS A 98 -9.90 9.94 -1.92
CA CYS A 98 -8.46 9.83 -1.65
C CYS A 98 -8.00 10.88 -0.62
N LEU A 99 -8.50 12.11 -0.68
CA LEU A 99 -8.13 13.17 0.25
C LEU A 99 -8.72 12.97 1.64
N ASN A 100 -9.92 12.40 1.76
CA ASN A 100 -10.46 12.05 3.06
C ASN A 100 -9.58 10.99 3.74
N ILE A 101 -9.18 9.96 3.00
CA ILE A 101 -8.29 8.92 3.53
C ILE A 101 -6.92 9.49 3.90
N LEU A 102 -6.29 10.24 2.98
CA LEU A 102 -4.94 10.78 3.18
C LEU A 102 -4.84 11.82 4.29
N ASN A 103 -5.91 12.56 4.56
CA ASN A 103 -5.96 13.57 5.63
C ASN A 103 -6.64 13.05 6.90
N GLY A 104 -6.83 11.74 7.05
CA GLY A 104 -7.31 11.12 8.29
C GLY A 104 -8.80 11.28 8.59
N ARG A 105 -9.63 11.64 7.60
CA ARG A 105 -11.09 11.73 7.73
C ARG A 105 -11.80 10.41 7.45
N ASP A 106 -11.22 9.55 6.62
CA ASP A 106 -11.74 8.23 6.26
C ASP A 106 -10.66 7.14 6.39
N SER A 107 -11.09 5.88 6.37
CA SER A 107 -10.17 4.74 6.44
C SER A 107 -9.88 4.13 5.07
N VAL A 108 -8.63 3.69 4.88
CA VAL A 108 -8.18 2.92 3.71
C VAL A 108 -8.85 1.54 3.60
N GLN A 109 -9.43 1.01 4.68
CA GLN A 109 -10.06 -0.32 4.67
C GLN A 109 -11.26 -0.42 3.72
N THR A 110 -11.89 0.71 3.40
CA THR A 110 -13.00 0.81 2.44
C THR A 110 -12.60 0.43 1.00
N ILE A 111 -11.32 0.61 0.66
CA ILE A 111 -10.79 0.39 -0.69
C ILE A 111 -9.69 -0.69 -0.74
N ASN A 112 -9.22 -1.16 0.42
CA ASN A 112 -8.16 -2.17 0.54
C ASN A 112 -8.69 -3.60 0.35
N HIS A 113 -9.53 -3.80 -0.66
CA HIS A 113 -9.93 -5.12 -1.13
C HIS A 113 -8.95 -5.55 -2.23
N THR A 114 -8.00 -6.41 -1.86
CA THR A 114 -6.95 -6.88 -2.76
C THR A 114 -7.29 -8.26 -3.30
N LEU A 115 -7.15 -8.45 -4.61
CA LEU A 115 -7.18 -9.78 -5.23
C LEU A 115 -5.80 -10.42 -5.14
N LEU A 116 -5.71 -11.54 -4.42
CA LEU A 116 -4.51 -12.38 -4.42
C LEU A 116 -4.55 -13.26 -5.66
N THR A 117 -3.57 -13.12 -6.55
CA THR A 117 -3.41 -14.00 -7.71
C THR A 117 -2.04 -14.65 -7.69
N LEU A 118 -1.96 -15.90 -8.13
CA LEU A 118 -0.69 -16.64 -8.26
C LEU A 118 -0.20 -16.54 -9.70
N ILE A 119 1.00 -16.01 -9.91
CA ILE A 119 1.67 -16.03 -11.22
C ILE A 119 2.69 -17.17 -11.26
N PRO A 120 2.62 -18.08 -12.24
CA PRO A 120 3.57 -19.17 -12.36
C PRO A 120 4.98 -18.66 -12.67
N LYS A 121 6.01 -19.21 -12.01
CA LYS A 121 7.43 -18.91 -12.28
C LYS A 121 7.99 -19.72 -13.45
N THR A 122 7.42 -20.89 -13.71
CA THR A 122 7.85 -21.86 -14.73
C THR A 122 6.67 -22.24 -15.62
N LYS A 123 6.91 -22.87 -16.79
CA LYS A 123 5.85 -23.23 -17.74
C LYS A 123 4.85 -24.26 -17.18
N CYS A 124 5.32 -25.19 -16.34
CA CYS A 124 4.52 -26.29 -15.79
C CYS A 124 4.76 -26.38 -14.27
N PRO A 125 4.18 -25.48 -13.48
CA PRO A 125 4.33 -25.50 -12.02
C PRO A 125 3.58 -26.69 -11.41
N ALA A 126 4.27 -27.50 -10.63
CA ALA A 126 3.74 -28.63 -9.87
C ALA A 126 3.63 -28.33 -8.37
N GLN A 127 4.38 -27.35 -7.85
CA GLN A 127 4.42 -27.00 -6.43
C GLN A 127 4.02 -25.54 -6.18
N VAL A 128 3.42 -25.26 -5.01
CA VAL A 128 3.01 -23.89 -4.62
C VAL A 128 4.18 -22.91 -4.58
N THR A 129 5.38 -23.39 -4.24
CA THR A 129 6.63 -22.60 -4.22
C THR A 129 7.04 -22.10 -5.60
N GLU A 130 6.51 -22.69 -6.67
CA GLU A 130 6.75 -22.29 -8.06
C GLU A 130 5.80 -21.18 -8.53
N TYR A 131 4.94 -20.67 -7.65
CA TYR A 131 4.14 -19.50 -7.90
C TYR A 131 4.69 -18.27 -7.16
N ARG A 132 4.45 -17.09 -7.73
CA ARG A 132 4.63 -15.80 -7.06
C ARG A 132 3.25 -15.28 -6.69
N PRO A 133 2.93 -15.08 -5.39
CA PRO A 133 1.74 -14.34 -5.03
C PRO A 133 1.89 -12.89 -5.50
N ILE A 134 0.84 -12.37 -6.13
CA ILE A 134 0.72 -10.97 -6.52
C ILE A 134 -0.57 -10.42 -5.93
N ASN A 135 -0.43 -9.23 -5.37
CA ASN A 135 -1.51 -8.45 -4.82
C ASN A 135 -2.00 -7.46 -5.89
N LEU A 136 -3.18 -7.72 -6.47
CA LEU A 136 -3.84 -6.78 -7.36
C LEU A 136 -4.75 -5.87 -6.55
N CYS A 137 -4.26 -4.65 -6.31
CA CYS A 137 -5.00 -3.59 -5.63
C CYS A 137 -5.66 -2.62 -6.62
N THR A 138 -6.73 -1.97 -6.17
CA THR A 138 -7.48 -0.96 -6.94
C THR A 138 -6.59 0.22 -7.32
N VAL A 139 -6.93 0.92 -8.40
CA VAL A 139 -6.18 2.13 -8.81
C VAL A 139 -6.27 3.21 -7.73
N LEU A 140 -7.40 3.33 -7.03
CA LEU A 140 -7.58 4.26 -5.91
C LEU A 140 -6.52 4.05 -4.81
N TYR A 141 -6.32 2.79 -4.41
CA TYR A 141 -5.27 2.43 -3.45
C TYR A 141 -3.88 2.82 -3.99
N LYS A 142 -3.62 2.51 -5.26
CA LYS A 142 -2.35 2.89 -5.93
C LYS A 142 -2.15 4.41 -5.93
N ILE A 143 -3.20 5.22 -6.11
CA ILE A 143 -3.12 6.70 -6.11
C ILE A 143 -2.68 7.18 -4.74
N ILE A 144 -3.31 6.68 -3.67
CA ILE A 144 -2.97 7.02 -2.29
C ILE A 144 -1.52 6.65 -1.97
N SER A 145 -1.12 5.39 -2.22
CA SER A 145 0.26 4.94 -1.98
C SER A 145 1.28 5.74 -2.78
N LYS A 146 1.02 6.00 -4.06
CA LYS A 146 1.94 6.77 -4.92
C LYS A 146 2.05 8.21 -4.46
N THR A 147 0.96 8.82 -3.97
CA THR A 147 0.95 10.18 -3.42
C THR A 147 1.82 10.27 -2.17
N LEU A 148 1.68 9.31 -1.24
CA LEU A 148 2.54 9.21 -0.06
C LEU A 148 4.01 9.09 -0.42
N VAL A 149 4.33 8.16 -1.33
CA VAL A 149 5.71 7.94 -1.81
C VAL A 149 6.26 9.20 -2.47
N ASN A 150 5.48 9.91 -3.27
CA ASN A 150 5.92 11.15 -3.93
C ASN A 150 6.30 12.25 -2.94
N ARG A 151 5.64 12.30 -1.78
CA ARG A 151 5.98 13.23 -0.71
C ARG A 151 7.22 12.78 0.05
N MET A 152 7.29 11.51 0.44
CA MET A 152 8.45 10.94 1.12
C MET A 152 9.72 10.97 0.27
N LYS A 153 9.61 10.77 -1.05
CA LYS A 153 10.76 10.76 -1.96
C LYS A 153 11.60 12.04 -1.90
N GLN A 154 11.03 13.15 -1.44
CA GLN A 154 11.73 14.43 -1.29
C GLN A 154 12.71 14.45 -0.11
N ILE A 155 12.54 13.56 0.87
CA ILE A 155 13.36 13.48 2.08
C ILE A 155 14.25 12.23 2.12
N VAL A 156 13.85 11.17 1.42
CA VAL A 156 14.56 9.88 1.39
C VAL A 156 16.06 10.02 1.08
N PRO A 157 16.52 10.87 0.13
CA PRO A 157 17.96 11.04 -0.14
C PRO A 157 18.78 11.59 1.03
N ALA A 158 18.14 12.33 1.96
CA ALA A 158 18.82 12.80 3.16
C ALA A 158 18.87 11.71 4.24
N ILE A 159 17.91 10.78 4.24
CA ILE A 159 17.75 9.74 5.27
C ILE A 159 18.59 8.50 4.95
N ILE A 160 18.72 8.14 3.68
CA ILE A 160 19.49 6.97 3.26
C ILE A 160 20.97 7.35 3.24
N SER A 161 21.76 6.66 4.07
CA SER A 161 23.22 6.73 4.04
C SER A 161 23.76 6.23 2.69
N ASN A 162 24.86 6.81 2.22
CA ASN A 162 25.55 6.38 1.00
C ASN A 162 26.41 5.10 1.17
N TYR A 163 26.26 4.40 2.29
CA TYR A 163 27.10 3.27 2.72
C TYR A 163 26.27 2.04 3.03
#